data_AF-A0A7X7R4E1-F1
#
_entry.id   AF-A0A7X7R4E1-F1
#
_cell.length_a   1.000
_cell.length_b   1.000
_cell.length_c   1.000
_cell.angle_alpha   90.00
_cell.angle_beta   90.00
_cell.angle_gamma   90.00
#
_symmetry.space_group_name_H-M   'P 1'
#
loop_
_entity.id
_entity.type
_entity.pdbx_description
1 polymer ?
#
loop_
_entity_poly.entity_id
_entity_poly.type
_entity_poly.pdbx_seq_one_letter_code
_entity_poly.pdbx_strand_id
1 'polypeptide(L)'
;MIVTRYIERLKPQTPVVITDFLIAGGGIAGLFTALKASQYGKVVVLTKKSLKESNTGLAQGGIAAAVHEEDSPFLHLEDTLEAGAGLCNIEAVDVLVREGPARVHELIKAGASFDMKDGAISLAREGAHSRPRILHAADATGEAIRLALVNQCLNNPDITIYEDQFLIDILTDRQQQECYGVHVYDPAGQTPVIYAARATIIATGGLGQLYRHTTNPDVATADGMAACYRGGCMLADMEFIQFHPTVLYGDNEQRFLVSEAVRGEGGLLYNIRGERFMKNYHPLLELAARDIVSRAILSETMRTKSDYVLLDMSIIPRVEKRFPNIYQACLDKGIDLTRQMVPVSPAAHYMMGGINTNIDGETGVYGLFAVGETACTGVHGANRLASNSLLEGIVFGQRIVDNWEKMLYRRRAGAEEIFQQFDQDWVMKPGAKTITPEEAKYMLKDVMWENAGIIRNETGLLKADRQLQEIYTHLDYGGDIISFYEAANMLTVARIIIRAALGRTESRGAHFRSDYPRRDDIRWLRHNSFINC
;
A
#
# COMPACT_ATOMS: atom_id res chain seq x y z
N MET A 1 -4.99 -19.52 13.97
CA MET A 1 -5.17 -19.69 12.51
C MET A 1 -3.94 -20.43 12.05
N ILE A 2 -4.11 -21.62 11.49
CA ILE A 2 -2.96 -22.31 10.89
C ILE A 2 -2.80 -21.72 9.48
N VAL A 3 -1.67 -21.05 9.24
CA VAL A 3 -1.23 -20.68 7.90
C VAL A 3 -0.06 -21.59 7.57
N THR A 4 -0.13 -22.26 6.42
CA THR A 4 0.96 -23.13 5.98
C THR A 4 2.19 -22.29 5.62
N ARG A 5 3.38 -22.87 5.73
CA ARG A 5 4.63 -22.16 5.46
C ARG A 5 4.82 -21.80 3.99
N TYR A 6 4.28 -22.63 3.10
CA TYR A 6 4.44 -22.46 1.66
C TYR A 6 3.10 -22.68 0.95
N ILE A 7 2.90 -22.05 -0.20
CA ILE A 7 1.72 -22.25 -1.05
C ILE A 7 2.03 -23.09 -2.31
N GLU A 8 3.31 -23.34 -2.60
CA GLU A 8 3.76 -24.19 -3.71
C GLU A 8 4.96 -25.06 -3.29
N ARG A 9 5.13 -26.21 -3.93
CA ARG A 9 6.28 -27.10 -3.70
C ARG A 9 7.53 -26.59 -4.39
N LEU A 10 8.68 -26.84 -3.79
CA LEU A 10 9.98 -26.62 -4.43
C LEU A 10 10.50 -27.93 -5.04
N LYS A 11 11.00 -27.91 -6.29
CA LYS A 11 11.58 -29.09 -6.95
C LYS A 11 13.12 -29.00 -6.94
N PRO A 12 13.85 -30.12 -6.85
CA PRO A 12 15.33 -30.08 -6.88
C PRO A 12 15.91 -29.46 -8.16
N GLN A 13 15.18 -29.55 -9.28
CA GLN A 13 15.61 -29.04 -10.58
C GLN A 13 15.17 -27.59 -10.83
N THR A 14 14.56 -26.92 -9.85
CA THR A 14 14.12 -25.53 -10.00
C THR A 14 15.31 -24.63 -10.35
N PRO A 15 15.27 -23.87 -11.46
CA PRO A 15 16.36 -22.97 -11.85
C PRO A 15 16.68 -21.94 -10.77
N VAL A 16 17.97 -21.59 -10.64
CA VAL A 16 18.43 -20.62 -9.64
C VAL A 16 19.11 -19.44 -10.33
N VAL A 17 18.62 -18.24 -10.05
CA VAL A 17 19.23 -16.95 -10.40
C VAL A 17 19.88 -16.39 -9.14
N ILE A 18 21.11 -15.89 -9.26
CA ILE A 18 21.88 -15.37 -8.13
C ILE A 18 22.14 -13.87 -8.32
N THR A 19 21.95 -13.09 -7.26
CA THR A 19 22.20 -11.65 -7.25
C THR A 19 22.77 -11.18 -5.90
N ASP A 20 23.27 -9.95 -5.80
CA ASP A 20 23.60 -9.34 -4.49
C ASP A 20 22.33 -8.84 -3.82
N PHE A 21 21.56 -8.03 -4.54
CA PHE A 21 20.30 -7.45 -4.09
C PHE A 21 19.16 -7.96 -4.95
N LEU A 22 18.10 -8.42 -4.29
CA LEU A 22 16.86 -8.86 -4.93
C LEU A 22 15.72 -8.00 -4.43
N ILE A 23 14.99 -7.38 -5.35
CA ILE A 23 13.88 -6.47 -5.03
C ILE A 23 12.61 -7.03 -5.66
N ALA A 24 11.62 -7.37 -4.83
CA ALA A 24 10.30 -7.80 -5.29
C ALA A 24 9.34 -6.62 -5.29
N GLY A 25 9.13 -6.01 -6.46
CA GLY A 25 8.24 -4.87 -6.67
C GLY A 25 8.90 -3.71 -7.44
N GLY A 26 8.22 -3.23 -8.48
CA GLY A 26 8.70 -2.18 -9.39
C GLY A 26 8.04 -0.81 -9.20
N GLY A 27 7.49 -0.54 -8.01
CA GLY A 27 7.00 0.80 -7.66
C GLY A 27 8.14 1.75 -7.26
N ILE A 28 7.79 2.97 -6.82
CA ILE A 28 8.74 4.00 -6.38
C ILE A 28 9.76 3.47 -5.37
N ALA A 29 9.29 2.72 -4.36
CA ALA A 29 10.14 2.21 -3.30
C ALA A 29 11.17 1.20 -3.84
N GLY A 30 10.71 0.25 -4.67
CA GLY A 30 11.57 -0.77 -5.25
C GLY A 30 12.57 -0.21 -6.25
N LEU A 31 12.13 0.62 -7.20
CA LEU A 31 13.01 1.20 -8.22
C LEU A 31 14.00 2.20 -7.64
N PHE A 32 13.59 3.03 -6.68
CA PHE A 32 14.52 3.92 -6.00
C PHE A 32 15.58 3.12 -5.22
N THR A 33 15.17 2.10 -4.46
CA THR A 33 16.09 1.20 -3.76
C THR A 33 17.04 0.50 -4.74
N ALA A 34 16.56 0.09 -5.92
CA ALA A 34 17.39 -0.53 -6.96
C ALA A 34 18.51 0.40 -7.44
N LEU A 35 18.20 1.68 -7.70
CA LEU A 35 19.19 2.69 -8.11
C LEU A 35 20.23 2.99 -7.02
N LYS A 36 19.85 2.84 -5.74
CA LYS A 36 20.79 2.98 -4.63
C LYS A 36 21.68 1.75 -4.50
N ALA A 37 21.07 0.56 -4.52
CA ALA A 37 21.78 -0.70 -4.37
C ALA A 37 22.76 -0.98 -5.53
N SER A 38 22.44 -0.54 -6.74
CA SER A 38 23.28 -0.75 -7.93
C SER A 38 24.63 -0.04 -7.88
N GLN A 39 24.80 0.91 -6.95
CA GLN A 39 26.10 1.55 -6.70
C GLN A 39 27.09 0.60 -6.00
N TYR A 40 26.61 -0.51 -5.43
CA TYR A 40 27.40 -1.40 -4.58
C TYR A 40 27.43 -2.85 -5.10
N GLY A 41 26.47 -3.28 -5.92
CA GLY A 41 26.43 -4.66 -6.43
C GLY A 41 25.36 -4.89 -7.47
N LYS A 42 25.24 -6.15 -7.92
CA LYS A 42 24.23 -6.53 -8.92
C LYS A 42 22.83 -6.57 -8.31
N VAL A 43 21.86 -6.01 -9.03
CA VAL A 43 20.47 -5.90 -8.58
C VAL A 43 19.55 -6.64 -9.55
N VAL A 44 18.66 -7.45 -9.00
CA VAL A 44 17.52 -8.02 -9.73
C VAL A 44 16.24 -7.40 -9.19
N VAL A 45 15.40 -6.87 -10.06
CA VAL A 45 14.05 -6.38 -9.74
C VAL A 45 13.03 -7.30 -10.39
N LEU A 46 12.07 -7.79 -9.59
CA LEU A 46 10.97 -8.62 -10.05
C LEU A 46 9.66 -7.83 -10.00
N THR A 47 8.85 -7.90 -11.04
CA THR A 47 7.52 -7.28 -11.05
C THR A 47 6.46 -8.27 -11.47
N LYS A 48 5.32 -8.29 -10.76
CA LYS A 48 4.19 -9.22 -11.01
C LYS A 48 3.54 -9.06 -12.38
N LYS A 49 3.60 -7.83 -12.93
CA LYS A 49 3.14 -7.43 -14.26
C LYS A 49 4.19 -6.48 -14.85
N SER A 50 3.80 -5.67 -15.84
CA SER A 50 4.70 -4.65 -16.39
C SER A 50 5.05 -3.55 -15.37
N LEU A 51 6.15 -2.83 -15.61
CA LEU A 51 6.61 -1.64 -14.89
C LEU A 51 5.62 -0.45 -14.95
N LYS A 52 4.58 -0.54 -15.76
CA LYS A 52 3.48 0.43 -15.80
C LYS A 52 2.45 0.15 -14.71
N GLU A 53 2.25 -1.11 -14.34
CA GLU A 53 1.21 -1.55 -13.41
C GLU A 53 1.69 -1.43 -11.96
N SER A 54 1.50 -0.25 -11.37
CA SER A 54 1.80 -0.02 -9.95
C SER A 54 0.94 1.10 -9.36
N ASN A 55 0.72 1.05 -8.03
CA ASN A 55 0.11 2.17 -7.28
C ASN A 55 0.85 3.50 -7.51
N THR A 56 2.17 3.45 -7.76
CA THR A 56 2.99 4.65 -7.97
C THR A 56 2.51 5.45 -9.17
N GLY A 57 2.28 4.82 -10.33
CA GLY A 57 1.86 5.55 -11.54
C GLY A 57 0.49 6.24 -11.39
N LEU A 58 -0.35 5.76 -10.46
CA LEU A 58 -1.69 6.28 -10.22
C LEU A 58 -1.75 7.41 -9.18
N ALA A 59 -0.64 7.75 -8.54
CA ALA A 59 -0.62 8.80 -7.52
C ALA A 59 -0.82 10.19 -8.16
N GLN A 60 -1.90 10.88 -7.78
CA GLN A 60 -2.25 12.20 -8.34
C GLN A 60 -1.65 13.36 -7.53
N GLY A 61 -1.93 13.38 -6.21
CA GLY A 61 -1.69 14.52 -5.32
C GLY A 61 -0.25 15.05 -5.35
N GLY A 62 0.69 14.28 -4.78
CA GLY A 62 2.10 14.59 -4.92
C GLY A 62 2.98 13.89 -3.89
N ILE A 63 4.18 14.44 -3.70
CA ILE A 63 5.14 14.02 -2.68
C ILE A 63 5.36 15.17 -1.70
N ALA A 64 5.14 14.92 -0.41
CA ALA A 64 5.36 15.93 0.62
C ALA A 64 6.84 16.01 0.97
N ALA A 65 7.44 17.20 0.96
CA ALA A 65 8.76 17.45 1.52
C ALA A 65 8.93 18.93 1.88
N ALA A 66 9.48 19.22 3.06
CA ALA A 66 9.77 20.57 3.51
C ALA A 66 10.99 21.16 2.76
N VAL A 67 10.75 21.64 1.54
CA VAL A 67 11.78 22.21 0.64
C VAL A 67 11.74 23.74 0.56
N HIS A 68 10.71 24.37 1.12
CA HIS A 68 10.54 25.83 1.13
C HIS A 68 11.10 26.45 2.40
N GLU A 69 11.60 27.69 2.32
CA GLU A 69 12.20 28.41 3.46
C GLU A 69 11.19 28.75 4.57
N GLU A 70 9.91 28.86 4.21
CA GLU A 70 8.79 29.09 5.16
C GLU A 70 8.23 27.82 5.79
N ASP A 71 8.78 26.65 5.45
CA ASP A 71 8.43 25.35 6.02
C ASP A 71 9.63 24.74 6.75
N SER A 72 9.42 23.66 7.50
CA SER A 72 10.52 22.93 8.12
C SER A 72 10.19 21.45 8.34
N PRO A 73 11.20 20.57 8.43
CA PRO A 73 11.01 19.19 8.86
C PRO A 73 10.25 19.08 10.18
N PHE A 74 10.45 20.03 11.11
CA PHE A 74 9.75 20.04 12.39
C PHE A 74 8.23 20.22 12.23
N LEU A 75 7.79 21.17 11.40
CA LEU A 75 6.36 21.37 11.11
C LEU A 75 5.76 20.16 10.37
N HIS A 76 6.52 19.52 9.49
CA HIS A 76 6.08 18.30 8.81
C HIS A 76 5.98 17.11 9.78
N LEU A 77 6.88 17.02 10.76
CA LEU A 77 6.82 16.05 11.84
C LEU A 77 5.54 16.23 12.68
N GLU A 78 5.24 17.46 13.12
CA GLU A 78 4.02 17.76 13.89
C GLU A 78 2.75 17.32 13.14
N ASP A 79 2.62 17.73 11.87
CA ASP A 79 1.46 17.36 11.04
C ASP A 79 1.34 15.83 10.88
N THR A 80 2.47 15.14 10.74
CA THR A 80 2.48 13.67 10.57
C THR A 80 2.09 12.96 11.87
N LEU A 81 2.61 13.39 13.01
CA LEU A 81 2.27 12.83 14.32
C LEU A 81 0.79 13.06 14.69
N GLU A 82 0.27 14.24 14.39
CA GLU A 82 -1.14 14.55 14.61
C GLU A 82 -2.04 13.70 13.71
N ALA A 83 -1.73 13.60 12.42
CA ALA A 83 -2.48 12.77 11.47
C ALA A 83 -2.49 11.28 11.85
N GLY A 84 -1.38 10.75 12.38
CA GLY A 84 -1.25 9.35 12.79
C GLY A 84 -1.95 8.96 14.09
N ALA A 85 -2.67 9.90 14.72
CA ALA A 85 -3.55 9.68 15.87
C ALA A 85 -2.86 8.98 17.07
N GLY A 86 -1.60 9.34 17.32
CA GLY A 86 -0.81 8.90 18.48
C GLY A 86 -0.13 7.54 18.34
N LEU A 87 -0.24 6.87 17.18
CA LEU A 87 0.46 5.60 16.93
C LEU A 87 1.65 5.73 15.99
N CYS A 88 2.12 6.94 15.71
CA CYS A 88 3.35 7.10 14.95
C CYS A 88 4.57 6.63 15.75
N ASN A 89 5.50 5.95 15.10
CA ASN A 89 6.87 5.84 15.58
C ASN A 89 7.58 7.19 15.33
N ILE A 90 7.87 7.92 16.40
CA ILE A 90 8.44 9.27 16.33
C ILE A 90 9.80 9.28 15.63
N GLU A 91 10.65 8.27 15.88
CA GLU A 91 11.96 8.16 15.23
C GLU A 91 11.81 7.96 13.72
N ALA A 92 10.90 7.07 13.31
CA ALA A 92 10.64 6.84 11.88
C ALA A 92 10.07 8.10 11.19
N VAL A 93 9.20 8.86 11.86
CA VAL A 93 8.69 10.13 11.33
C VAL A 93 9.81 11.18 11.24
N ASP A 94 10.69 11.29 12.24
CA ASP A 94 11.82 12.22 12.21
C ASP A 94 12.79 11.90 11.07
N VAL A 95 13.09 10.61 10.84
CA VAL A 95 13.87 10.15 9.68
C VAL A 95 13.19 10.55 8.38
N LEU A 96 11.89 10.25 8.24
CA LEU A 96 11.11 10.59 7.05
C LEU A 96 11.23 12.08 6.70
N VAL A 97 10.92 12.96 7.66
CA VAL A 97 10.78 14.40 7.39
C VAL A 97 12.11 15.12 7.25
N ARG A 98 13.18 14.66 7.92
CA ARG A 98 14.51 15.26 7.83
C ARG A 98 15.25 14.85 6.57
N GLU A 99 15.14 13.59 6.17
CA GLU A 99 15.84 13.07 5.00
C GLU A 99 15.05 13.25 3.71
N GLY A 100 13.74 13.38 3.82
CA GLY A 100 12.81 13.57 2.71
C GLY A 100 13.25 14.61 1.68
N PRO A 101 13.59 15.86 2.08
CA PRO A 101 14.05 16.88 1.16
C PRO A 101 15.23 16.44 0.28
N ALA A 102 16.24 15.77 0.86
CA ALA A 102 17.40 15.29 0.11
C ALA A 102 17.00 14.20 -0.90
N ARG A 103 16.13 13.27 -0.51
CA ARG A 103 15.62 12.20 -1.40
C ARG A 103 14.79 12.76 -2.56
N VAL A 104 14.00 13.80 -2.31
CA VAL A 104 13.26 14.50 -3.38
C VAL A 104 14.21 15.16 -4.38
N HIS A 105 15.30 15.78 -3.93
CA HIS A 105 16.32 16.32 -4.84
C HIS A 105 16.98 15.23 -5.69
N GLU A 106 17.16 14.03 -5.15
CA GLU A 106 17.68 12.88 -5.90
C GLU A 106 16.67 12.39 -6.96
N LEU A 107 15.37 12.40 -6.67
CA LEU A 107 14.33 12.13 -7.68
C LEU A 107 14.36 13.15 -8.82
N ILE A 108 14.53 14.43 -8.50
CA ILE A 108 14.65 15.49 -9.52
C ILE A 108 15.88 15.23 -10.39
N LYS A 109 17.03 14.88 -9.79
CA LYS A 109 18.25 14.50 -10.52
C LYS A 109 18.06 13.24 -11.39
N ALA A 110 17.22 12.31 -10.95
CA ALA A 110 16.86 11.12 -11.71
C ALA A 110 15.95 11.42 -12.92
N GLY A 111 15.40 12.64 -13.01
CA GLY A 111 14.58 13.11 -14.13
C GLY A 111 13.11 13.34 -13.79
N ALA A 112 12.70 13.20 -12.52
CA ALA A 112 11.33 13.52 -12.12
C ALA A 112 11.09 15.02 -12.26
N SER A 113 10.08 15.39 -13.05
CA SER A 113 9.71 16.78 -13.31
C SER A 113 8.54 17.18 -12.41
N PHE A 114 8.62 18.36 -11.82
CA PHE A 114 7.56 18.97 -10.99
C PHE A 114 7.21 20.36 -11.54
N ASP A 115 6.00 20.82 -11.25
CA ASP A 115 5.51 22.11 -11.72
C ASP A 115 6.32 23.25 -11.09
N MET A 116 6.61 24.28 -11.89
CA MET A 116 7.37 25.46 -11.48
C MET A 116 6.48 26.70 -11.49
N LYS A 117 6.70 27.59 -10.53
CA LYS A 117 6.06 28.91 -10.45
C LYS A 117 7.11 29.95 -10.09
N ASP A 118 7.21 30.99 -10.92
CA ASP A 118 8.13 32.13 -10.71
C ASP A 118 9.60 31.71 -10.49
N GLY A 119 10.04 30.62 -11.13
CA GLY A 119 11.41 30.09 -11.02
C GLY A 119 11.65 29.16 -9.81
N ALA A 120 10.66 28.93 -8.96
CA ALA A 120 10.69 27.98 -7.85
C ALA A 120 9.72 26.81 -8.07
N ILE A 121 9.86 25.74 -7.28
CA ILE A 121 8.92 24.60 -7.33
C ILE A 121 7.55 25.05 -6.81
N SER A 122 6.49 24.74 -7.55
CA SER A 122 5.11 24.97 -7.16
C SER A 122 4.69 23.96 -6.08
N LEU A 123 4.18 24.46 -4.95
CA LEU A 123 3.79 23.64 -3.81
C LEU A 123 2.28 23.71 -3.58
N ALA A 124 1.66 22.54 -3.43
CA ALA A 124 0.26 22.39 -3.04
C ALA A 124 0.13 22.10 -1.53
N ARG A 125 -1.11 22.17 -1.04
CA ARG A 125 -1.49 21.81 0.33
C ARG A 125 -2.70 20.87 0.27
N GLU A 126 -2.60 19.72 0.93
CA GLU A 126 -3.71 18.77 1.13
C GLU A 126 -4.16 18.79 2.60
N GLY A 127 -5.19 18.02 2.94
CA GLY A 127 -5.74 17.99 4.30
C GLY A 127 -4.71 17.59 5.35
N ALA A 128 -4.90 18.11 6.55
CA ALA A 128 -4.03 17.94 7.72
C ALA A 128 -2.58 18.48 7.61
N HIS A 129 -2.15 19.04 6.47
CA HIS A 129 -0.90 19.81 6.41
C HIS A 129 -1.10 21.24 6.93
N SER A 130 -0.13 21.78 7.67
CA SER A 130 -0.10 23.17 8.16
C SER A 130 0.62 24.14 7.21
N ARG A 131 1.41 23.62 6.26
CA ARG A 131 2.13 24.39 5.22
C ARG A 131 1.96 23.79 3.83
N PRO A 132 2.06 24.59 2.76
CA PRO A 132 2.21 24.07 1.40
C PRO A 132 3.59 23.40 1.25
N ARG A 133 3.62 22.08 0.99
CA ARG A 133 4.86 21.30 0.87
C ARG A 133 4.78 20.14 -0.10
N ILE A 134 3.71 20.08 -0.87
CA ILE A 134 3.44 18.95 -1.76
C ILE A 134 3.90 19.34 -3.16
N LEU A 135 5.02 18.74 -3.57
CA LEU A 135 5.50 18.83 -4.94
C LEU A 135 4.58 18.01 -5.84
N HIS A 136 4.16 18.60 -6.95
CA HIS A 136 3.21 17.99 -7.87
C HIS A 136 3.60 18.22 -9.33
N ALA A 137 3.11 17.36 -10.22
CA ALA A 137 3.15 17.55 -11.68
C ALA A 137 1.72 17.44 -12.19
N ALA A 138 1.04 18.59 -12.32
CA ALA A 138 -0.42 18.67 -12.45
C ALA A 138 -1.12 17.73 -11.45
N ASP A 139 -1.97 16.81 -11.93
CA ASP A 139 -2.62 15.74 -11.18
C ASP A 139 -2.08 14.34 -11.57
N ALA A 140 -0.81 14.24 -12.01
CA ALA A 140 -0.15 13.00 -12.46
C ALA A 140 1.28 12.83 -11.89
N THR A 141 1.52 13.31 -10.68
CA THR A 141 2.85 13.31 -10.03
C THR A 141 3.50 11.91 -9.98
N GLY A 142 2.70 10.89 -9.68
CA GLY A 142 3.15 9.51 -9.60
C GLY A 142 3.72 8.97 -10.91
N GLU A 143 3.07 9.30 -12.04
CA GLU A 143 3.51 8.88 -13.37
C GLU A 143 4.82 9.56 -13.77
N ALA A 144 4.96 10.86 -13.48
CA ALA A 144 6.20 11.59 -13.73
C ALA A 144 7.40 10.98 -12.97
N ILE A 145 7.20 10.59 -11.70
CA ILE A 145 8.22 9.91 -10.90
C ILE A 145 8.49 8.50 -11.44
N ARG A 146 7.44 7.74 -11.76
CA ARG A 146 7.56 6.36 -12.27
C ARG A 146 8.39 6.33 -13.55
N LEU A 147 8.09 7.20 -14.51
CA LEU A 147 8.83 7.28 -15.79
C LEU A 147 10.31 7.60 -15.57
N ALA A 148 10.62 8.57 -14.69
CA ALA A 148 12.00 8.92 -14.37
C ALA A 148 12.77 7.72 -13.80
N LEU A 149 12.22 7.04 -12.79
CA LEU A 149 12.86 5.89 -12.15
C LEU A 149 13.01 4.69 -13.09
N VAL A 150 11.96 4.38 -13.87
CA VAL A 150 12.01 3.30 -14.88
C VAL A 150 13.11 3.56 -15.89
N ASN A 151 13.20 4.79 -16.41
CA ASN A 151 14.24 5.16 -17.38
C ASN A 151 15.65 5.04 -16.78
N GLN A 152 15.86 5.45 -15.53
CA GLN A 152 17.16 5.31 -14.88
C GLN A 152 17.52 3.83 -14.67
N CYS A 153 16.57 3.00 -14.23
CA CYS A 153 16.83 1.58 -13.99
C CYS A 153 17.12 0.81 -15.28
N LEU A 154 16.34 1.04 -16.35
CA LEU A 154 16.54 0.37 -17.64
C LEU A 154 17.87 0.72 -18.32
N ASN A 155 18.41 1.91 -18.04
CA ASN A 155 19.70 2.35 -18.56
C ASN A 155 20.89 2.01 -17.64
N ASN A 156 20.67 1.31 -16.53
CA ASN A 156 21.71 0.93 -15.59
C ASN A 156 22.15 -0.53 -15.81
N PRO A 157 23.42 -0.81 -16.21
CA PRO A 157 23.90 -2.15 -16.52
C PRO A 157 24.06 -3.09 -15.30
N ASP A 158 23.95 -2.55 -14.08
CA ASP A 158 23.97 -3.31 -12.83
C ASP A 158 22.57 -3.69 -12.33
N ILE A 159 21.52 -3.24 -13.01
CA ILE A 159 20.12 -3.56 -12.70
C ILE A 159 19.55 -4.44 -13.82
N THR A 160 19.01 -5.60 -13.46
CA THR A 160 18.22 -6.45 -14.35
C THR A 160 16.78 -6.50 -13.85
N ILE A 161 15.82 -6.19 -14.72
CA ILE A 161 14.39 -6.22 -14.39
C ILE A 161 13.76 -7.42 -15.11
N TYR A 162 13.03 -8.25 -14.36
CA TYR A 162 12.18 -9.30 -14.89
C TYR A 162 10.71 -8.96 -14.62
N GLU A 163 9.97 -8.72 -15.69
CA GLU A 163 8.52 -8.52 -15.65
C GLU A 163 7.77 -9.86 -15.62
N ASP A 164 6.49 -9.80 -15.26
CA ASP A 164 5.59 -10.96 -15.14
C ASP A 164 6.09 -12.06 -14.19
N GLN A 165 6.76 -11.70 -13.10
CA GLN A 165 7.29 -12.63 -12.10
C GLN A 165 6.41 -12.62 -10.84
N PHE A 166 5.70 -13.73 -10.56
CA PHE A 166 4.81 -13.81 -9.39
C PHE A 166 5.57 -14.32 -8.16
N LEU A 167 5.60 -13.53 -7.08
CA LEU A 167 6.18 -13.93 -5.79
C LEU A 167 5.31 -15.00 -5.11
N ILE A 168 5.82 -16.23 -5.03
CA ILE A 168 5.13 -17.33 -4.35
C ILE A 168 5.40 -17.26 -2.84
N ASP A 169 6.67 -17.35 -2.44
CA ASP A 169 7.07 -17.44 -1.03
C ASP A 169 8.48 -16.89 -0.79
N ILE A 170 8.72 -16.41 0.43
CA ILE A 170 10.07 -16.13 0.93
C ILE A 170 10.75 -17.46 1.27
N LEU A 171 11.98 -17.65 0.79
CA LEU A 171 12.80 -18.81 1.14
C LEU A 171 13.61 -18.49 2.39
N THR A 172 13.37 -19.23 3.47
CA THR A 172 14.12 -19.10 4.73
C THR A 172 14.70 -20.43 5.14
N ASP A 173 15.60 -20.40 6.12
CA ASP A 173 15.94 -21.60 6.88
C ASP A 173 14.72 -22.16 7.65
N ARG A 174 14.84 -23.38 8.17
CA ARG A 174 13.75 -24.04 8.92
C ARG A 174 13.33 -23.29 10.18
N GLN A 175 14.21 -22.49 10.78
CA GLN A 175 13.88 -21.70 11.96
C GLN A 175 13.30 -20.32 11.61
N GLN A 176 13.20 -19.99 10.31
CA GLN A 176 12.72 -18.69 9.81
C GLN A 176 13.52 -17.50 10.34
N GLN A 177 14.81 -17.70 10.60
CA GLN A 177 15.73 -16.69 11.09
C GLN A 177 16.58 -16.07 9.98
N GLU A 178 16.79 -16.78 8.86
CA GLU A 178 17.64 -16.32 7.76
C GLU A 178 16.92 -16.46 6.40
N CYS A 179 16.88 -15.39 5.61
CA CYS A 179 16.25 -15.39 4.28
C CYS A 179 17.26 -15.61 3.15
N TYR A 180 17.05 -16.63 2.32
CA TYR A 180 17.94 -16.98 1.21
C TYR A 180 17.57 -16.34 -0.12
N GLY A 181 16.39 -15.75 -0.22
CA GLY A 181 15.83 -15.27 -1.48
C GLY A 181 14.33 -15.51 -1.56
N VAL A 182 13.82 -15.61 -2.80
CA VAL A 182 12.40 -15.87 -3.04
C VAL A 182 12.15 -17.01 -4.04
N HIS A 183 11.02 -17.68 -3.86
CA HIS A 183 10.44 -18.62 -4.80
C HIS A 183 9.41 -17.88 -5.66
N VAL A 184 9.55 -18.00 -6.98
CA VAL A 184 8.82 -17.18 -7.96
C VAL A 184 8.22 -18.09 -9.02
N TYR A 185 7.03 -17.76 -9.50
CA TYR A 185 6.45 -18.39 -10.69
C TYR A 185 6.73 -17.51 -11.91
N ASP A 186 7.38 -18.09 -12.93
CA ASP A 186 7.56 -17.48 -14.25
C ASP A 186 6.48 -18.01 -15.20
N PRO A 187 5.47 -17.20 -15.58
CA PRO A 187 4.40 -17.58 -16.49
C PRO A 187 4.90 -17.84 -17.91
N ALA A 188 5.98 -17.19 -18.35
CA ALA A 188 6.51 -17.37 -19.71
C ALA A 188 7.14 -18.76 -19.86
N GLY A 189 7.92 -19.19 -18.86
CA GLY A 189 8.46 -20.55 -18.78
C GLY A 189 7.48 -21.58 -18.22
N GLN A 190 6.32 -21.16 -17.69
CA GLN A 190 5.39 -21.97 -16.90
C GLN A 190 6.08 -22.78 -15.79
N THR A 191 7.13 -22.22 -15.19
CA THR A 191 7.98 -22.92 -14.24
C THR A 191 8.26 -22.05 -13.03
N PRO A 192 8.37 -22.65 -11.83
CA PRO A 192 8.95 -21.96 -10.70
C PRO A 192 10.45 -21.69 -10.92
N VAL A 193 10.96 -20.62 -10.30
CA VAL A 193 12.35 -20.15 -10.32
C VAL A 193 12.73 -19.70 -8.90
N ILE A 194 13.97 -19.97 -8.50
CA ILE A 194 14.56 -19.44 -7.26
C ILE A 194 15.39 -18.22 -7.62
N TYR A 195 15.17 -17.11 -6.92
CA TYR A 195 16.08 -15.98 -6.92
C TYR A 195 16.78 -15.92 -5.57
N ALA A 196 18.07 -16.29 -5.53
CA ALA A 196 18.89 -16.30 -4.34
C ALA A 196 19.69 -15.00 -4.21
N ALA A 197 19.70 -14.40 -3.02
CA ALA A 197 20.31 -13.09 -2.80
C ALA A 197 20.95 -12.95 -1.42
N ARG A 198 21.89 -12.00 -1.29
CA ARG A 198 22.44 -11.62 0.01
C ARG A 198 21.47 -10.71 0.78
N ALA A 199 20.76 -9.84 0.07
CA ALA A 199 19.68 -9.02 0.62
C ALA A 199 18.44 -9.15 -0.26
N THR A 200 17.33 -9.52 0.37
CA THR A 200 16.00 -9.59 -0.27
C THR A 200 15.15 -8.46 0.26
N ILE A 201 14.65 -7.60 -0.62
CA ILE A 201 13.85 -6.42 -0.30
C ILE A 201 12.45 -6.60 -0.90
N ILE A 202 11.43 -6.54 -0.06
CA ILE A 202 10.03 -6.66 -0.45
C ILE A 202 9.43 -5.26 -0.59
N ALA A 203 8.96 -4.94 -1.79
CA ALA A 203 8.41 -3.64 -2.19
C ALA A 203 7.12 -3.82 -3.01
N THR A 204 6.31 -4.82 -2.67
CA THR A 204 5.18 -5.32 -3.48
C THR A 204 3.93 -4.44 -3.46
N GLY A 205 3.95 -3.32 -2.73
CA GLY A 205 2.79 -2.43 -2.57
C GLY A 205 1.76 -2.94 -1.58
N GLY A 206 0.55 -2.37 -1.64
CA GLY A 206 -0.53 -2.60 -0.69
C GLY A 206 -1.49 -3.75 -1.02
N LEU A 207 -2.71 -3.60 -0.51
CA LEU A 207 -3.72 -4.67 -0.45
C LEU A 207 -5.13 -4.23 -0.88
N GLY A 208 -5.24 -3.17 -1.67
CA GLY A 208 -6.54 -2.60 -2.05
C GLY A 208 -7.51 -3.60 -2.68
N GLN A 209 -7.01 -4.65 -3.35
CA GLN A 209 -7.83 -5.70 -3.95
C GLN A 209 -8.49 -6.64 -2.94
N LEU A 210 -8.25 -6.48 -1.64
CA LEU A 210 -9.03 -7.17 -0.61
C LEU A 210 -10.43 -6.56 -0.44
N TYR A 211 -10.70 -5.40 -1.03
CA TYR A 211 -11.97 -4.69 -0.91
C TYR A 211 -12.67 -4.55 -2.25
N ARG A 212 -14.00 -4.62 -2.25
CA ARG A 212 -14.85 -4.48 -3.45
C ARG A 212 -14.61 -3.19 -4.22
N HIS A 213 -14.37 -2.09 -3.52
CA HIS A 213 -14.13 -0.78 -4.12
C HIS A 213 -12.77 -0.27 -3.66
N THR A 214 -11.89 -0.01 -4.62
CA THR A 214 -10.52 0.40 -4.35
C THR A 214 -10.01 1.36 -5.41
N THR A 215 -9.01 2.17 -5.05
CA THR A 215 -8.26 2.98 -6.02
C THR A 215 -7.05 2.26 -6.58
N ASN A 216 -6.68 1.12 -5.98
CA ASN A 216 -5.48 0.38 -6.34
C ASN A 216 -5.70 -0.44 -7.63
N PRO A 217 -4.63 -0.69 -8.42
CA PRO A 217 -4.71 -1.58 -9.57
C PRO A 217 -4.97 -3.02 -9.13
N ASP A 218 -5.27 -3.88 -10.09
CA ASP A 218 -5.54 -5.32 -9.91
C ASP A 218 -4.37 -6.10 -9.29
N VAL A 219 -3.13 -5.60 -9.43
CA VAL A 219 -1.93 -6.24 -8.86
C VAL A 219 -1.80 -6.10 -7.34
N ALA A 220 -2.55 -5.22 -6.67
CA ALA A 220 -2.42 -4.94 -5.23
C ALA A 220 -3.13 -5.99 -4.34
N THR A 221 -2.64 -7.23 -4.39
CA THR A 221 -3.24 -8.44 -3.77
C THR A 221 -2.54 -8.91 -2.49
N ALA A 222 -1.73 -8.04 -1.86
CA ALA A 222 -1.03 -8.32 -0.60
C ALA A 222 0.02 -9.46 -0.66
N ASP A 223 0.59 -9.74 -1.83
CA ASP A 223 1.44 -10.92 -2.06
C ASP A 223 2.68 -10.94 -1.16
N GLY A 224 3.41 -9.81 -1.07
CA GLY A 224 4.60 -9.72 -0.21
C GLY A 224 4.28 -9.83 1.27
N MET A 225 3.18 -9.22 1.74
CA MET A 225 2.74 -9.35 3.13
C MET A 225 2.41 -10.81 3.47
N ALA A 226 1.69 -11.51 2.60
CA ALA A 226 1.35 -12.91 2.80
C ALA A 226 2.58 -13.82 2.79
N ALA A 227 3.47 -13.65 1.80
CA ALA A 227 4.71 -14.40 1.68
C ALA A 227 5.65 -14.18 2.88
N CYS A 228 5.79 -12.93 3.35
CA CYS A 228 6.57 -12.59 4.52
C CYS A 228 5.98 -13.17 5.81
N TYR A 229 4.65 -13.07 6.01
CA TYR A 229 4.00 -13.66 7.17
C TYR A 229 4.21 -15.18 7.24
N ARG A 230 4.03 -15.87 6.11
CA ARG A 230 4.39 -17.29 5.99
C ARG A 230 5.88 -17.51 6.26
N GLY A 231 6.72 -16.60 5.77
CA GLY A 231 8.16 -16.54 5.97
C GLY A 231 8.65 -16.23 7.39
N GLY A 232 7.77 -16.12 8.39
CA GLY A 232 8.13 -15.85 9.78
C GLY A 232 8.24 -14.35 10.12
N CYS A 233 7.93 -13.46 9.19
CA CYS A 233 7.87 -12.03 9.49
C CYS A 233 6.62 -11.70 10.32
N MET A 234 6.78 -10.68 11.15
CA MET A 234 5.67 -10.08 11.87
C MET A 234 4.93 -9.10 10.94
N LEU A 235 3.59 -9.19 10.91
CA LEU A 235 2.76 -8.13 10.36
C LEU A 235 2.23 -7.25 11.50
N ALA A 236 2.32 -5.94 11.34
CA ALA A 236 1.85 -4.97 12.32
C ALA A 236 0.68 -4.14 11.79
N ASP A 237 -0.19 -3.70 12.71
CA ASP A 237 -1.18 -2.65 12.47
C ASP A 237 -2.15 -2.93 11.31
N MET A 238 -2.45 -4.22 11.12
CA MET A 238 -3.21 -4.72 9.98
C MET A 238 -4.67 -4.23 9.96
N GLU A 239 -5.18 -3.70 11.06
CA GLU A 239 -6.52 -3.11 11.17
C GLU A 239 -6.63 -1.70 10.58
N PHE A 240 -5.52 -1.03 10.31
CA PHE A 240 -5.49 0.35 9.81
C PHE A 240 -5.40 0.39 8.28
N ILE A 241 -6.57 0.45 7.63
CA ILE A 241 -6.75 0.62 6.19
C ILE A 241 -7.38 1.98 5.94
N GLN A 242 -6.73 2.83 5.17
CA GLN A 242 -7.29 4.14 4.81
C GLN A 242 -8.26 4.00 3.65
N PHE A 243 -9.45 4.54 3.84
CA PHE A 243 -10.44 4.73 2.79
C PHE A 243 -10.37 6.17 2.31
N HIS A 244 -10.10 6.37 1.02
CA HIS A 244 -10.16 7.70 0.42
C HIS A 244 -11.63 8.12 0.28
N PRO A 245 -12.02 9.34 0.69
CA PRO A 245 -13.43 9.74 0.74
C PRO A 245 -14.03 9.99 -0.64
N THR A 246 -13.22 10.43 -1.61
CA THR A 246 -13.69 10.88 -2.92
C THR A 246 -13.06 10.05 -4.04
N VAL A 247 -13.80 9.04 -4.50
CA VAL A 247 -13.55 8.38 -5.79
C VAL A 247 -14.77 8.51 -6.68
N LEU A 248 -14.55 8.60 -7.98
CA LEU A 248 -15.63 8.70 -8.96
C LEU A 248 -16.51 7.45 -8.88
N TYR A 249 -17.80 7.66 -8.61
CA TYR A 249 -18.76 6.57 -8.50
C TYR A 249 -18.94 5.83 -9.84
N GLY A 250 -19.19 4.54 -9.77
CA GLY A 250 -19.42 3.67 -10.92
C GLY A 250 -19.30 2.18 -10.57
N ASP A 251 -19.52 1.35 -11.59
CA ASP A 251 -19.64 -0.11 -11.44
C ASP A 251 -18.29 -0.84 -11.40
N ASN A 252 -17.20 -0.17 -11.81
CA ASN A 252 -15.86 -0.74 -11.79
C ASN A 252 -15.36 -0.93 -10.35
N GLU A 253 -14.64 -2.04 -10.12
CA GLU A 253 -13.95 -2.31 -8.83
C GLU A 253 -12.85 -1.29 -8.55
N GLN A 254 -11.95 -1.09 -9.53
CA GLN A 254 -10.98 -0.02 -9.50
C GLN A 254 -11.67 1.29 -9.88
N ARG A 255 -11.71 2.22 -8.93
CA ARG A 255 -12.34 3.53 -9.07
C ARG A 255 -11.32 4.63 -9.24
N PHE A 256 -11.62 5.55 -10.14
CA PHE A 256 -10.79 6.72 -10.37
C PHE A 256 -10.78 7.61 -9.13
N LEU A 257 -9.60 7.88 -8.60
CA LEU A 257 -9.41 8.77 -7.47
C LEU A 257 -9.73 10.21 -7.88
N VAL A 258 -10.52 10.93 -7.06
CA VAL A 258 -10.64 12.38 -7.17
C VAL A 258 -9.80 12.99 -6.06
N SER A 259 -8.63 13.54 -6.43
CA SER A 259 -7.59 14.03 -5.51
C SER A 259 -8.15 14.88 -4.36
N GLU A 260 -7.56 14.70 -3.16
CA GLU A 260 -7.88 15.51 -1.99
C GLU A 260 -7.60 17.00 -2.18
N ALA A 261 -6.67 17.34 -3.07
CA ALA A 261 -6.39 18.72 -3.48
C ALA A 261 -7.67 19.46 -3.95
N VAL A 262 -8.63 18.74 -4.55
CA VAL A 262 -9.92 19.31 -4.96
C VAL A 262 -10.68 19.91 -3.76
N ARG A 263 -10.74 19.19 -2.63
CA ARG A 263 -11.37 19.70 -1.41
C ARG A 263 -10.54 20.83 -0.80
N GLY A 264 -9.21 20.72 -0.87
CA GLY A 264 -8.25 21.75 -0.48
C GLY A 264 -8.45 23.09 -1.22
N GLU A 265 -8.86 23.05 -2.48
CA GLU A 265 -9.10 24.22 -3.33
C GLU A 265 -10.56 24.70 -3.34
N GLY A 266 -11.40 24.16 -2.44
CA GLY A 266 -12.77 24.65 -2.22
C GLY A 266 -13.87 23.72 -2.73
N GLY A 267 -13.56 22.50 -3.16
CA GLY A 267 -14.57 21.50 -3.50
C GLY A 267 -15.47 21.16 -2.32
N LEU A 268 -16.79 21.13 -2.55
CA LEU A 268 -17.81 21.01 -1.51
C LEU A 268 -18.61 19.71 -1.61
N LEU A 269 -18.92 19.09 -0.46
CA LEU A 269 -19.66 17.83 -0.41
C LEU A 269 -21.14 18.04 -0.09
N TYR A 270 -22.00 17.50 -0.95
CA TYR A 270 -23.45 17.53 -0.85
C TYR A 270 -24.01 16.12 -0.88
N ASN A 271 -25.07 15.83 -0.14
CA ASN A 271 -25.77 14.57 -0.31
C ASN A 271 -26.71 14.62 -1.54
N ILE A 272 -27.37 13.51 -1.86
CA ILE A 272 -28.31 13.44 -3.00
C ILE A 272 -29.57 14.29 -2.85
N ARG A 273 -29.79 14.91 -1.67
CA ARG A 273 -30.87 15.88 -1.42
C ARG A 273 -30.41 17.32 -1.62
N GLY A 274 -29.16 17.55 -2.02
CA GLY A 274 -28.57 18.89 -2.19
C GLY A 274 -28.15 19.57 -0.89
N GLU A 275 -28.02 18.83 0.21
CA GLU A 275 -27.62 19.40 1.51
C GLU A 275 -26.09 19.31 1.69
N ARG A 276 -25.43 20.44 1.96
CA ARG A 276 -24.02 20.44 2.39
C ARG A 276 -23.92 19.88 3.80
N PHE A 277 -23.36 18.68 3.94
CA PHE A 277 -23.51 17.88 5.16
C PHE A 277 -22.33 17.93 6.11
N MET A 278 -21.11 18.23 5.65
CA MET A 278 -19.90 18.12 6.49
C MET A 278 -19.92 18.98 7.76
N LYS A 279 -20.67 20.08 7.76
CA LYS A 279 -20.94 20.93 8.94
C LYS A 279 -21.58 20.19 10.12
N ASN A 280 -22.25 19.08 9.86
CA ASN A 280 -22.89 18.25 10.90
C ASN A 280 -21.91 17.26 11.53
N TYR A 281 -20.72 17.05 10.93
CA TYR A 281 -19.78 16.00 11.31
C TYR A 281 -18.48 16.56 11.90
N HIS A 282 -17.95 17.67 11.37
CA HIS A 282 -16.66 18.18 11.83
C HIS A 282 -16.49 19.70 11.60
N PRO A 283 -15.86 20.46 12.52
CA PRO A 283 -15.60 21.90 12.35
C PRO A 283 -14.71 22.24 11.13
N LEU A 284 -13.79 21.35 10.76
CA LEU A 284 -12.94 21.52 9.57
C LEU A 284 -13.67 21.22 8.23
N LEU A 285 -14.95 20.83 8.28
CA LEU A 285 -15.77 20.56 7.10
C LEU A 285 -15.09 19.56 6.15
N GLU A 286 -15.03 19.84 4.84
CA GLU A 286 -14.39 19.00 3.82
C GLU A 286 -12.87 18.84 3.99
N LEU A 287 -12.23 19.64 4.85
CA LEU A 287 -10.79 19.57 5.17
C LEU A 287 -10.49 18.71 6.42
N ALA A 288 -11.50 18.08 7.01
CA ALA A 288 -11.27 17.09 8.06
C ALA A 288 -10.43 15.90 7.55
N ALA A 289 -9.84 15.14 8.48
CA ALA A 289 -9.07 13.95 8.15
C ALA A 289 -9.89 12.92 7.35
N ARG A 290 -9.21 12.14 6.50
CA ARG A 290 -9.84 11.21 5.55
C ARG A 290 -10.82 10.23 6.21
N ASP A 291 -10.46 9.69 7.36
CA ASP A 291 -11.30 8.76 8.12
C ASP A 291 -12.63 9.40 8.55
N ILE A 292 -12.60 10.69 8.95
CA ILE A 292 -13.79 11.46 9.33
C ILE A 292 -14.68 11.71 8.11
N VAL A 293 -14.10 12.20 7.00
CA VAL A 293 -14.86 12.49 5.78
C VAL A 293 -15.48 11.20 5.20
N SER A 294 -14.72 10.11 5.15
CA SER A 294 -15.21 8.80 4.68
C SER A 294 -16.36 8.26 5.53
N ARG A 295 -16.31 8.39 6.87
CA ARG A 295 -17.42 8.04 7.76
C ARG A 295 -18.64 8.94 7.56
N ALA A 296 -18.43 10.24 7.36
CA ALA A 296 -19.52 11.18 7.11
C ALA A 296 -20.25 10.85 5.80
N ILE A 297 -19.51 10.56 4.73
CA ILE A 297 -20.08 10.13 3.44
C ILE A 297 -20.90 8.84 3.63
N LEU A 298 -20.34 7.82 4.29
CA LEU A 298 -21.05 6.57 4.54
C LEU A 298 -22.33 6.76 5.37
N SER A 299 -22.30 7.69 6.34
CA SER A 299 -23.48 8.01 7.16
C SER A 299 -24.57 8.67 6.32
N GLU A 300 -24.19 9.56 5.40
CA GLU A 300 -25.12 10.24 4.51
C GLU A 300 -25.71 9.32 3.44
N THR A 301 -24.92 8.42 2.86
CA THR A 301 -25.41 7.42 1.89
C THR A 301 -26.45 6.51 2.54
N MET A 302 -26.22 6.05 3.78
CA MET A 302 -27.22 5.32 4.57
C MET A 302 -28.48 6.15 4.86
N ARG A 303 -28.32 7.40 5.32
CA ARG A 303 -29.45 8.30 5.66
C ARG A 303 -30.33 8.61 4.45
N THR A 304 -29.72 8.75 3.29
CA THR A 304 -30.39 9.13 2.04
C THR A 304 -30.78 7.95 1.17
N LYS A 305 -30.37 6.72 1.54
CA LYS A 305 -30.56 5.49 0.75
C LYS A 305 -30.01 5.62 -0.67
N SER A 306 -28.77 6.11 -0.78
CA SER A 306 -28.02 6.23 -2.02
C SER A 306 -26.65 5.59 -1.87
N ASP A 307 -25.99 5.24 -2.97
CA ASP A 307 -24.65 4.63 -2.97
C ASP A 307 -23.52 5.68 -3.09
N TYR A 308 -23.87 6.95 -3.31
CA TYR A 308 -22.93 8.04 -3.50
C TYR A 308 -23.41 9.35 -2.90
N VAL A 309 -22.49 10.30 -2.79
CA VAL A 309 -22.74 11.72 -2.54
C VAL A 309 -22.23 12.53 -3.72
N LEU A 310 -22.46 13.84 -3.71
CA LEU A 310 -22.09 14.76 -4.77
C LEU A 310 -20.93 15.66 -4.33
N LEU A 311 -19.92 15.79 -5.19
CA LEU A 311 -18.80 16.72 -5.04
C LEU A 311 -18.96 17.87 -6.04
N ASP A 312 -19.14 19.08 -5.54
CA ASP A 312 -19.19 20.28 -6.35
C ASP A 312 -17.79 20.89 -6.47
N MET A 313 -17.32 21.05 -7.71
CA MET A 313 -16.04 21.68 -8.04
C MET A 313 -16.21 22.94 -8.89
N SER A 314 -17.45 23.34 -9.19
CA SER A 314 -17.74 24.45 -10.11
C SER A 314 -17.25 25.80 -9.60
N ILE A 315 -17.04 25.94 -8.29
CA ILE A 315 -16.47 27.13 -7.66
C ILE A 315 -14.97 27.31 -7.92
N ILE A 316 -14.26 26.25 -8.31
CA ILE A 316 -12.82 26.27 -8.53
C ILE A 316 -12.55 26.95 -9.89
N PRO A 317 -11.85 28.11 -9.92
CA PRO A 317 -11.60 28.81 -11.17
C PRO A 317 -10.76 27.96 -12.12
N ARG A 318 -11.21 27.83 -13.37
CA ARG A 318 -10.51 27.04 -14.41
C ARG A 318 -10.23 25.59 -13.97
N VAL A 319 -11.20 24.96 -13.28
CA VAL A 319 -11.08 23.59 -12.77
C VAL A 319 -10.60 22.59 -13.83
N GLU A 320 -10.99 22.79 -15.10
CA GLU A 320 -10.60 21.95 -16.23
C GLU A 320 -9.10 22.00 -16.55
N LYS A 321 -8.46 23.14 -16.25
CA LYS A 321 -7.02 23.32 -16.40
C LYS A 321 -6.25 22.93 -15.15
N ARG A 322 -6.88 23.09 -13.98
CA ARG A 322 -6.26 22.79 -12.69
C ARG A 322 -6.18 21.30 -12.42
N PHE A 323 -7.21 20.55 -12.81
CA PHE A 323 -7.30 19.10 -12.64
C PHE A 323 -7.64 18.41 -13.98
N PRO A 324 -6.72 18.45 -14.96
CA PRO A 324 -7.01 18.01 -16.33
C PRO A 324 -7.33 16.51 -16.43
N ASN A 325 -6.67 15.65 -15.66
CA ASN A 325 -6.97 14.21 -15.68
C ASN A 325 -8.31 13.92 -14.98
N ILE A 326 -8.61 14.61 -13.88
CA ILE A 326 -9.93 14.50 -13.22
C ILE A 326 -11.04 14.99 -14.17
N TYR A 327 -10.81 16.10 -14.88
CA TYR A 327 -11.75 16.64 -15.86
C TYR A 327 -12.01 15.64 -16.99
N GLN A 328 -10.96 15.07 -17.57
CA GLN A 328 -11.10 14.07 -18.64
C GLN A 328 -11.85 12.83 -18.14
N ALA A 329 -11.50 12.29 -16.96
CA ALA A 329 -12.17 11.12 -16.39
C ALA A 329 -13.66 11.35 -16.11
N CYS A 330 -14.05 12.57 -15.78
CA CYS A 330 -15.46 12.94 -15.59
C CYS A 330 -16.18 13.17 -16.93
N LEU A 331 -15.52 13.81 -17.89
CA LEU A 331 -16.04 13.99 -19.25
C LEU A 331 -16.30 12.67 -19.96
N ASP A 332 -15.43 11.67 -19.77
CA ASP A 332 -15.60 10.31 -20.33
C ASP A 332 -16.88 9.64 -19.80
N LYS A 333 -17.40 10.09 -18.65
CA LYS A 333 -18.69 9.69 -18.08
C LYS A 333 -19.84 10.68 -18.38
N GLY A 334 -19.60 11.68 -19.23
CA GLY A 334 -20.58 12.70 -19.60
C GLY A 334 -20.82 13.76 -18.53
N ILE A 335 -19.86 14.00 -17.62
CA ILE A 335 -19.98 14.97 -16.52
C ILE A 335 -19.01 16.13 -16.73
N ASP A 336 -19.55 17.34 -16.93
CA ASP A 336 -18.77 18.58 -17.04
C ASP A 336 -18.56 19.24 -15.67
N LEU A 337 -17.33 19.17 -15.16
CA LEU A 337 -16.94 19.70 -13.86
C LEU A 337 -17.20 21.20 -13.68
N THR A 338 -17.29 21.95 -14.78
CA THR A 338 -17.50 23.40 -14.72
C THR A 338 -18.94 23.77 -14.35
N ARG A 339 -19.87 22.81 -14.40
CA ARG A 339 -21.32 23.05 -14.27
C ARG A 339 -22.05 22.01 -13.43
N GLN A 340 -21.50 20.80 -13.30
CA GLN A 340 -22.20 19.67 -12.69
C GLN A 340 -21.45 19.16 -11.47
N MET A 341 -22.20 18.72 -10.47
CA MET A 341 -21.65 18.01 -9.32
C MET A 341 -21.32 16.56 -9.71
N VAL A 342 -20.23 16.04 -9.17
CA VAL A 342 -19.71 14.71 -9.50
C VAL A 342 -20.14 13.69 -8.46
N PRO A 343 -20.70 12.54 -8.86
CA PRO A 343 -21.03 11.47 -7.93
C PRO A 343 -19.73 10.83 -7.42
N VAL A 344 -19.55 10.87 -6.11
CA VAL A 344 -18.37 10.33 -5.42
C VAL A 344 -18.77 9.42 -4.27
N SER A 345 -17.89 8.47 -3.97
CA SER A 345 -18.05 7.52 -2.85
C SER A 345 -16.68 7.21 -2.24
N PRO A 346 -16.63 6.61 -1.04
CA PRO A 346 -15.36 6.17 -0.47
C PRO A 346 -14.87 4.88 -1.14
N ALA A 347 -13.55 4.64 -1.11
CA ALA A 347 -12.95 3.38 -1.53
C ALA A 347 -11.67 3.08 -0.74
N ALA A 348 -11.29 1.81 -0.61
CA ALA A 348 -10.01 1.41 -0.02
C ALA A 348 -8.86 2.01 -0.84
N HIS A 349 -7.83 2.53 -0.17
CA HIS A 349 -6.82 3.35 -0.84
C HIS A 349 -5.39 3.04 -0.43
N TYR A 350 -5.13 2.91 0.87
CA TYR A 350 -3.77 2.75 1.39
C TYR A 350 -3.74 1.85 2.61
N MET A 351 -2.69 1.04 2.72
CA MET A 351 -2.41 0.21 3.89
C MET A 351 -1.37 0.87 4.81
N MET A 352 -1.74 1.20 6.05
CA MET A 352 -0.79 1.79 7.02
C MET A 352 0.02 0.74 7.77
N GLY A 353 -0.60 -0.42 8.05
CA GLY A 353 0.10 -1.58 8.55
C GLY A 353 0.88 -2.30 7.45
N GLY A 354 1.36 -3.50 7.74
CA GLY A 354 2.16 -4.27 6.79
C GLY A 354 3.24 -5.07 7.48
N ILE A 355 4.31 -5.39 6.77
CA ILE A 355 5.47 -6.11 7.31
C ILE A 355 6.18 -5.21 8.31
N ASN A 356 6.22 -5.61 9.57
CA ASN A 356 6.87 -4.83 10.63
C ASN A 356 8.36 -4.67 10.30
N THR A 357 8.84 -3.42 10.37
CA THR A 357 10.24 -3.09 10.09
C THR A 357 10.79 -2.10 11.11
N ASN A 358 12.11 -2.11 11.32
CA ASN A 358 12.79 -0.98 11.94
C ASN A 358 13.03 0.16 10.92
N ILE A 359 13.70 1.23 11.35
CA ILE A 359 14.00 2.39 10.49
C ILE A 359 15.00 2.10 9.35
N ASP A 360 15.68 0.96 9.40
CA ASP A 360 16.59 0.49 8.35
C ASP A 360 15.92 -0.57 7.45
N GLY A 361 14.61 -0.79 7.60
CA GLY A 361 13.80 -1.69 6.78
C GLY A 361 13.92 -3.17 7.13
N GLU A 362 14.62 -3.55 8.20
CA GLU A 362 14.82 -4.95 8.61
C GLU A 362 13.52 -5.56 9.16
N THR A 363 13.15 -6.76 8.71
CA THR A 363 11.88 -7.40 9.11
C THR A 363 11.96 -8.25 10.38
N GLY A 364 13.17 -8.39 10.95
CA GLY A 364 13.49 -9.36 12.00
C GLY A 364 13.93 -10.74 11.49
N VAL A 365 13.79 -11.01 10.20
CA VAL A 365 14.41 -12.16 9.53
C VAL A 365 15.71 -11.70 8.86
N TYR A 366 16.84 -12.32 9.22
CA TYR A 366 18.16 -11.86 8.76
C TYR A 366 18.28 -11.88 7.24
N GLY A 367 18.63 -10.71 6.69
CA GLY A 367 18.78 -10.49 5.26
C GLY A 367 17.49 -10.31 4.46
N LEU A 368 16.36 -10.17 5.15
CA LEU A 368 15.07 -9.78 4.57
C LEU A 368 14.68 -8.37 5.04
N PHE A 369 14.27 -7.56 4.07
CA PHE A 369 13.89 -6.17 4.27
C PHE A 369 12.53 -5.91 3.62
N ALA A 370 11.83 -4.87 4.06
CA ALA A 370 10.60 -4.41 3.44
C ALA A 370 10.56 -2.88 3.35
N VAL A 371 9.96 -2.34 2.28
CA VAL A 371 9.93 -0.88 2.03
C VAL A 371 8.69 -0.43 1.27
N GLY A 372 8.25 0.80 1.52
CA GLY A 372 7.04 1.38 0.93
C GLY A 372 5.77 0.80 1.56
N GLU A 373 4.65 0.84 0.82
CA GLU A 373 3.32 0.47 1.34
C GLU A 373 3.22 -0.98 1.85
N THR A 374 4.13 -1.88 1.46
CA THR A 374 4.14 -3.24 2.00
C THR A 374 4.68 -3.33 3.43
N ALA A 375 5.41 -2.30 3.88
CA ALA A 375 6.06 -2.24 5.18
C ALA A 375 5.24 -1.44 6.18
N CYS A 376 5.41 -1.77 7.45
CA CYS A 376 4.98 -0.98 8.59
C CYS A 376 6.24 -0.50 9.32
N THR A 377 6.69 0.70 8.96
CA THR A 377 7.78 1.43 9.63
C THR A 377 7.30 2.14 10.91
N GLY A 378 5.98 2.28 11.05
CA GLY A 378 5.32 3.07 12.09
C GLY A 378 5.13 4.55 11.73
N VAL A 379 5.59 5.01 10.55
CA VAL A 379 5.46 6.42 10.13
C VAL A 379 4.00 6.92 10.15
N HIS A 380 3.07 6.10 9.68
CA HIS A 380 1.69 6.55 9.43
C HIS A 380 0.77 6.40 10.64
N GLY A 381 1.20 5.68 11.68
CA GLY A 381 0.34 5.30 12.81
C GLY A 381 -1.02 4.78 12.37
N ALA A 382 -2.09 5.29 12.97
CA ALA A 382 -3.46 4.85 12.69
C ALA A 382 -4.11 5.52 11.46
N ASN A 383 -3.47 6.55 10.87
CA ASN A 383 -3.99 7.26 9.71
C ASN A 383 -2.88 8.04 9.00
N ARG A 384 -2.67 7.74 7.73
CA ARG A 384 -1.62 8.37 6.92
C ARG A 384 -1.95 9.83 6.58
N LEU A 385 -0.97 10.71 6.76
CA LEU A 385 -0.95 12.06 6.17
C LEU A 385 -0.79 11.98 4.64
N ALA A 386 -1.60 12.75 3.92
CA ALA A 386 -1.56 12.74 2.46
C ALA A 386 -0.17 13.08 1.91
N SER A 387 0.21 12.48 0.78
CA SER A 387 1.50 12.69 0.10
C SER A 387 2.78 12.22 0.85
N ASN A 388 2.66 11.60 2.04
CA ASN A 388 3.80 10.96 2.72
C ASN A 388 4.17 9.56 2.17
N SER A 389 3.28 8.86 1.46
CA SER A 389 3.54 7.47 1.02
C SER A 389 4.65 7.35 -0.02
N LEU A 390 4.72 8.29 -0.97
CA LEU A 390 5.82 8.33 -1.95
C LEU A 390 7.15 8.68 -1.25
N LEU A 391 7.10 9.59 -0.27
CA LEU A 391 8.27 9.98 0.51
C LEU A 391 8.84 8.81 1.32
N GLU A 392 7.97 8.02 1.96
CA GLU A 392 8.37 6.84 2.72
C GLU A 392 9.15 5.87 1.84
N GLY A 393 8.66 5.58 0.63
CA GLY A 393 9.31 4.65 -0.28
C GLY A 393 10.76 5.03 -0.62
N ILE A 394 11.05 6.33 -0.82
CA ILE A 394 12.39 6.80 -1.19
C ILE A 394 13.31 7.02 0.02
N VAL A 395 12.77 7.41 1.18
CA VAL A 395 13.57 7.59 2.39
C VAL A 395 14.03 6.24 2.93
N PHE A 396 13.10 5.33 3.19
CA PHE A 396 13.47 4.03 3.75
C PHE A 396 14.16 3.13 2.73
N GLY A 397 13.93 3.35 1.43
CA GLY A 397 14.71 2.69 0.36
C GLY A 397 16.19 3.07 0.38
N GLN A 398 16.51 4.33 0.68
CA GLN A 398 17.91 4.73 0.92
C GLN A 398 18.46 4.10 2.20
N ARG A 399 17.71 4.16 3.31
CA ARG A 399 18.16 3.64 4.62
C ARG A 399 18.51 2.16 4.59
N ILE A 400 17.74 1.34 3.87
CA ILE A 400 18.08 -0.07 3.63
C ILE A 400 19.50 -0.17 3.05
N VAL A 401 19.79 0.61 2.01
CA VAL A 401 21.06 0.52 1.30
C VAL A 401 22.24 1.14 2.07
N ASP A 402 22.00 2.03 3.03
CA ASP A 402 23.09 2.61 3.85
C ASP A 402 23.89 1.54 4.62
N ASN A 403 23.28 0.38 4.88
CA ASN A 403 23.93 -0.78 5.50
C ASN A 403 24.50 -1.81 4.49
N TRP A 404 24.78 -1.40 3.24
CA TRP A 404 25.19 -2.29 2.14
C TRP A 404 26.39 -3.19 2.47
N GLU A 405 27.38 -2.72 3.25
CA GLU A 405 28.57 -3.52 3.59
C GLU A 405 28.18 -4.81 4.30
N LYS A 406 27.31 -4.72 5.31
CA LYS A 406 26.80 -5.89 6.06
C LYS A 406 26.12 -6.88 5.13
N MET A 407 25.37 -6.37 4.15
CA MET A 407 24.69 -7.18 3.14
C MET A 407 25.69 -7.89 2.23
N LEU A 408 26.73 -7.20 1.75
CA LEU A 408 27.72 -7.81 0.85
C LEU A 408 28.67 -8.78 1.56
N TYR A 409 28.92 -8.62 2.86
CA TYR A 409 29.68 -9.59 3.65
C TYR A 409 28.89 -10.87 3.98
N ARG A 410 27.57 -10.83 3.92
CA ARG A 410 26.71 -11.99 4.19
C ARG A 410 26.90 -13.08 3.13
N ARG A 411 27.13 -14.32 3.54
CA ARG A 411 27.23 -15.48 2.63
C ARG A 411 25.97 -15.63 1.77
N ARG A 412 26.11 -16.21 0.57
CA ARG A 412 24.97 -16.65 -0.25
C ARG A 412 24.69 -18.12 0.02
N ALA A 413 23.44 -18.48 0.24
CA ALA A 413 23.03 -19.89 0.35
C ALA A 413 23.07 -20.56 -1.03
N GLY A 414 23.53 -21.81 -1.06
CA GLY A 414 23.53 -22.63 -2.28
C GLY A 414 22.15 -23.24 -2.55
N ALA A 415 21.90 -23.66 -3.80
CA ALA A 415 20.62 -24.31 -4.18
C ALA A 415 20.32 -25.57 -3.34
N GLU A 416 21.34 -26.38 -3.06
CA GLU A 416 21.21 -27.58 -2.23
C GLU A 416 20.79 -27.24 -0.80
N GLU A 417 21.39 -26.21 -0.20
CA GLU A 417 21.04 -25.73 1.14
C GLU A 417 19.60 -25.23 1.18
N ILE A 418 19.20 -24.41 0.21
CA ILE A 418 17.81 -23.91 0.09
C ILE A 418 16.83 -25.09 0.04
N PHE A 419 17.13 -26.11 -0.78
CA PHE A 419 16.27 -27.29 -0.91
C PHE A 419 16.20 -28.12 0.38
N GLN A 420 17.31 -28.31 1.09
CA GLN A 420 17.35 -29.05 2.37
C GLN A 420 16.55 -28.33 3.48
N GLN A 421 16.59 -27.00 3.47
CA GLN A 421 15.87 -26.15 4.41
C GLN A 421 14.38 -26.01 4.08
N PHE A 422 13.98 -26.27 2.84
CA PHE A 422 12.58 -26.22 2.41
C PHE A 422 11.78 -27.38 2.98
N ASP A 423 10.76 -27.06 3.79
CA ASP A 423 9.86 -28.05 4.37
C ASP A 423 8.68 -28.39 3.46
N GLN A 424 8.81 -29.49 2.71
CA GLN A 424 7.79 -29.98 1.76
C GLN A 424 6.48 -30.42 2.46
N ASP A 425 6.53 -30.76 3.75
CA ASP A 425 5.35 -31.23 4.48
C ASP A 425 4.44 -30.07 4.89
N TRP A 426 4.99 -28.85 4.94
CA TRP A 426 4.28 -27.64 5.36
C TRP A 426 3.82 -26.76 4.18
N VAL A 427 3.57 -27.39 3.03
CA VAL A 427 2.98 -26.76 1.84
C VAL A 427 1.45 -26.84 1.91
N MET A 428 0.76 -25.77 1.49
CA MET A 428 -0.69 -25.69 1.40
C MET A 428 -1.25 -26.83 0.56
N LYS A 429 -2.27 -27.51 1.11
CA LYS A 429 -3.05 -28.52 0.41
C LYS A 429 -4.49 -28.02 0.36
N PRO A 430 -4.98 -27.52 -0.79
CA PRO A 430 -6.38 -27.14 -0.99
C PRO A 430 -7.32 -28.25 -0.53
N GLY A 431 -8.33 -27.86 0.24
CA GLY A 431 -9.17 -28.75 1.05
C GLY A 431 -10.29 -29.43 0.25
N ALA A 432 -11.54 -29.07 0.54
CA ALA A 432 -12.72 -29.68 -0.08
C ALA A 432 -12.87 -29.40 -1.60
N LYS A 433 -12.11 -28.40 -2.12
CA LYS A 433 -12.02 -28.02 -3.54
C LYS A 433 -13.38 -27.74 -4.19
N THR A 434 -14.17 -26.89 -3.56
CA THR A 434 -15.52 -26.54 -4.06
C THR A 434 -15.67 -25.08 -4.44
N ILE A 435 -14.69 -24.22 -4.12
CA ILE A 435 -14.71 -22.79 -4.45
C ILE A 435 -13.50 -22.49 -5.31
N THR A 436 -13.72 -21.99 -6.53
CA THR A 436 -12.64 -21.58 -7.43
C THR A 436 -11.91 -20.35 -6.88
N PRO A 437 -10.64 -20.11 -7.26
CA PRO A 437 -9.92 -18.90 -6.86
C PRO A 437 -10.63 -17.60 -7.23
N GLU A 438 -11.28 -17.52 -8.38
CA GLU A 438 -12.04 -16.35 -8.83
C GLU A 438 -13.25 -16.10 -7.94
N GLU A 439 -14.04 -17.14 -7.64
CA GLU A 439 -15.16 -17.05 -6.69
C GLU A 439 -14.68 -16.66 -5.29
N ALA A 440 -13.56 -17.23 -4.83
CA ALA A 440 -12.97 -16.91 -3.53
C ALA A 440 -12.57 -15.43 -3.44
N LYS A 441 -11.92 -14.88 -4.49
CA LYS A 441 -11.56 -13.45 -4.56
C LYS A 441 -12.80 -12.57 -4.52
N TYR A 442 -13.84 -12.90 -5.28
CA TYR A 442 -15.10 -12.16 -5.30
C TYR A 442 -15.80 -12.17 -3.93
N MET A 443 -15.99 -13.36 -3.34
CA MET A 443 -16.63 -13.52 -2.03
C MET A 443 -15.85 -12.81 -0.92
N LEU A 444 -14.51 -12.88 -0.94
CA LEU A 444 -13.66 -12.19 0.01
C LEU A 444 -13.86 -10.67 -0.05
N LYS A 445 -13.88 -10.08 -1.26
CA LYS A 445 -14.05 -8.64 -1.44
C LYS A 445 -15.37 -8.13 -0.85
N ASP A 446 -16.45 -8.89 -1.04
CA ASP A 446 -17.77 -8.60 -0.46
C ASP A 446 -17.73 -8.71 1.08
N VAL A 447 -17.17 -9.79 1.62
CA VAL A 447 -17.04 -9.99 3.08
C VAL A 447 -16.26 -8.85 3.73
N MET A 448 -15.13 -8.45 3.14
CA MET A 448 -14.28 -7.37 3.64
C MET A 448 -14.98 -6.01 3.56
N TRP A 449 -15.67 -5.72 2.46
CA TRP A 449 -16.41 -4.47 2.28
C TRP A 449 -17.55 -4.32 3.30
N GLU A 450 -18.34 -5.38 3.50
CA GLU A 450 -19.51 -5.36 4.39
C GLU A 450 -19.15 -5.33 5.87
N ASN A 451 -18.10 -6.05 6.29
CA ASN A 451 -17.85 -6.34 7.70
C ASN A 451 -16.56 -5.75 8.24
N ALA A 452 -15.61 -5.39 7.36
CA ALA A 452 -14.29 -4.86 7.71
C ALA A 452 -13.94 -3.58 6.96
N GLY A 453 -14.98 -2.86 6.52
CA GLY A 453 -14.88 -1.57 5.85
C GLY A 453 -14.65 -0.41 6.82
N ILE A 454 -15.30 0.71 6.53
CA ILE A 454 -15.12 2.00 7.26
C ILE A 454 -15.68 1.93 8.68
N ILE A 455 -16.84 1.31 8.88
CA ILE A 455 -17.48 1.14 10.19
C ILE A 455 -17.49 -0.36 10.51
N ARG A 456 -17.02 -0.71 11.70
CA ARG A 456 -16.88 -2.10 12.14
C ARG A 456 -17.59 -2.30 13.48
N ASN A 457 -17.97 -3.53 13.77
CA ASN A 457 -18.41 -3.96 15.10
C ASN A 457 -18.08 -5.44 15.32
N GLU A 458 -18.10 -5.89 16.56
CA GLU A 458 -17.79 -7.27 16.94
C GLU A 458 -18.60 -8.30 16.14
N THR A 459 -19.93 -8.11 16.01
CA THR A 459 -20.81 -9.04 15.29
C THR A 459 -20.41 -9.21 13.83
N GLY A 460 -20.15 -8.12 13.12
CA GLY A 460 -19.71 -8.13 11.72
C GLY A 460 -18.33 -8.78 11.57
N LEU A 461 -17.38 -8.43 12.44
CA LEU A 461 -16.02 -8.99 12.39
C LEU A 461 -16.02 -10.51 12.68
N LEU A 462 -16.82 -11.00 13.62
CA LEU A 462 -16.99 -12.44 13.88
C LEU A 462 -17.71 -13.16 12.74
N LYS A 463 -18.65 -12.49 12.04
CA LYS A 463 -19.25 -13.03 10.81
C LYS A 463 -18.20 -13.18 9.72
N ALA A 464 -17.37 -12.16 9.52
CA ALA A 464 -16.31 -12.17 8.52
C ALA A 464 -15.24 -13.24 8.78
N ASP A 465 -14.78 -13.41 10.02
CA ASP A 465 -13.78 -14.44 10.35
C ASP A 465 -14.30 -15.84 10.00
N ARG A 466 -15.58 -16.13 10.28
CA ARG A 466 -16.22 -17.40 9.91
C ARG A 466 -16.33 -17.59 8.40
N GLN A 467 -16.80 -16.58 7.67
CA GLN A 467 -16.96 -16.65 6.21
C GLN A 467 -15.61 -16.82 5.50
N LEU A 468 -14.58 -16.06 5.89
CA LEU A 468 -13.24 -16.18 5.30
C LEU A 468 -12.59 -17.53 5.65
N GLN A 469 -12.84 -18.07 6.84
CA GLN A 469 -12.39 -19.41 7.20
C GLN A 469 -13.03 -20.49 6.31
N GLU A 470 -14.33 -20.36 6.03
CA GLU A 470 -15.05 -21.27 5.15
C GLU A 470 -14.49 -21.22 3.73
N ILE A 471 -14.31 -20.01 3.17
CA ILE A 471 -13.73 -19.81 1.84
C ILE A 471 -12.32 -20.42 1.77
N TYR A 472 -11.46 -20.14 2.75
CA TYR A 472 -10.10 -20.67 2.79
C TYR A 472 -10.05 -22.21 2.85
N THR A 473 -10.99 -22.84 3.56
CA THR A 473 -11.04 -24.31 3.73
C THR A 473 -11.52 -25.02 2.46
N HIS A 474 -12.33 -24.34 1.65
CA HIS A 474 -12.96 -24.89 0.45
C HIS A 474 -12.29 -24.42 -0.86
N LEU A 475 -11.27 -23.57 -0.77
CA LEU A 475 -10.49 -23.10 -1.91
C LEU A 475 -9.95 -24.30 -2.71
N ASP A 476 -10.15 -24.25 -4.02
CA ASP A 476 -9.56 -25.15 -5.01
C ASP A 476 -8.35 -24.51 -5.70
N TYR A 477 -7.52 -25.31 -6.36
CA TYR A 477 -6.44 -24.82 -7.23
C TYR A 477 -6.96 -24.07 -8.46
N GLY A 478 -8.18 -24.37 -8.94
CA GLY A 478 -8.71 -23.77 -10.17
C GLY A 478 -7.92 -24.14 -11.43
N GLY A 479 -8.23 -23.45 -12.54
CA GLY A 479 -7.58 -23.65 -13.83
C GLY A 479 -6.34 -22.79 -14.07
N ASP A 480 -6.21 -21.68 -13.33
CA ASP A 480 -5.05 -20.79 -13.33
C ASP A 480 -4.38 -20.78 -11.96
N ILE A 481 -3.11 -21.18 -11.94
CA ILE A 481 -2.33 -21.31 -10.71
C ILE A 481 -2.01 -19.94 -10.07
N ILE A 482 -1.88 -18.88 -10.89
CA ILE A 482 -1.60 -17.53 -10.39
C ILE A 482 -2.81 -17.02 -9.61
N SER A 483 -4.01 -17.18 -10.17
CA SER A 483 -5.26 -16.91 -9.47
C SER A 483 -5.37 -17.62 -8.13
N PHE A 484 -4.93 -18.89 -8.04
CA PHE A 484 -4.86 -19.62 -6.77
C PHE A 484 -3.90 -18.98 -5.76
N TYR A 485 -2.67 -18.63 -6.19
CA TYR A 485 -1.71 -17.98 -5.31
C TYR A 485 -2.23 -16.63 -4.78
N GLU A 486 -2.85 -15.82 -5.65
CA GLU A 486 -3.48 -14.56 -5.25
C GLU A 486 -4.59 -14.78 -4.23
N ALA A 487 -5.51 -15.72 -4.49
CA ALA A 487 -6.60 -16.02 -3.57
C ALA A 487 -6.07 -16.46 -2.20
N ALA A 488 -5.05 -17.32 -2.16
CA ALA A 488 -4.41 -17.77 -0.92
C ALA A 488 -3.75 -16.61 -0.15
N ASN A 489 -3.06 -15.71 -0.86
CA ASN A 489 -2.45 -14.51 -0.27
C ASN A 489 -3.51 -13.56 0.31
N MET A 490 -4.53 -13.23 -0.49
CA MET A 490 -5.62 -12.34 -0.09
C MET A 490 -6.38 -12.89 1.12
N LEU A 491 -6.74 -14.18 1.13
CA LEU A 491 -7.42 -14.83 2.26
C LEU A 491 -6.57 -14.83 3.53
N THR A 492 -5.27 -15.08 3.40
CA THR A 492 -4.33 -15.04 4.54
C THR A 492 -4.32 -13.67 5.18
N VAL A 493 -4.10 -12.63 4.39
CA VAL A 493 -4.00 -11.25 4.88
C VAL A 493 -5.36 -10.74 5.39
N ALA A 494 -6.46 -11.03 4.69
CA ALA A 494 -7.80 -10.66 5.13
C ALA A 494 -8.13 -11.22 6.53
N ARG A 495 -7.82 -12.49 6.79
CA ARG A 495 -8.03 -13.10 8.12
C ARG A 495 -7.19 -12.44 9.21
N ILE A 496 -5.98 -11.97 8.90
CA ILE A 496 -5.14 -11.21 9.84
C ILE A 496 -5.77 -9.84 10.12
N ILE A 497 -6.24 -9.13 9.09
CA ILE A 497 -6.94 -7.84 9.24
C ILE A 497 -8.15 -7.99 10.17
N ILE A 498 -8.99 -9.03 9.96
CA ILE A 498 -10.17 -9.26 10.79
C ILE A 498 -9.78 -9.50 12.25
N ARG A 499 -8.76 -10.32 12.49
CA ARG A 499 -8.29 -10.63 13.85
C ARG A 499 -7.71 -9.40 14.55
N ALA A 500 -6.95 -8.59 13.81
CA ALA A 500 -6.43 -7.31 14.29
C ALA A 500 -7.56 -6.35 14.66
N ALA A 501 -8.56 -6.22 13.79
CA ALA A 501 -9.71 -5.36 14.01
C ALA A 501 -10.63 -5.86 15.13
N LEU A 502 -10.76 -7.17 15.31
CA LEU A 502 -11.53 -7.79 16.39
C LEU A 502 -10.83 -7.58 17.74
N GLY A 503 -9.50 -7.78 17.75
CA GLY A 503 -8.66 -7.63 18.92
C GLY A 503 -8.65 -6.21 19.47
N ARG A 504 -8.57 -5.18 18.60
CA ARG A 504 -8.62 -3.77 19.01
C ARG A 504 -10.03 -3.34 19.40
N THR A 505 -10.25 -3.07 20.68
CA THR A 505 -11.53 -2.63 21.25
C THR A 505 -11.52 -1.13 21.59
N GLU A 506 -11.19 -0.31 20.59
CA GLU A 506 -11.28 1.16 20.60
C GLU A 506 -11.59 1.68 19.19
N SER A 507 -11.73 3.01 19.06
CA SER A 507 -11.72 3.68 17.76
C SER A 507 -10.60 4.70 17.67
N ARG A 508 -9.75 4.57 16.66
CA ARG A 508 -8.58 5.42 16.42
C ARG A 508 -8.26 5.51 14.94
N GLY A 509 -8.09 6.73 14.43
CA GLY A 509 -7.77 6.98 13.02
C GLY A 509 -8.69 6.23 12.06
N ALA A 510 -8.11 5.44 11.16
CA ALA A 510 -8.85 4.68 10.16
C ALA A 510 -9.55 3.42 10.71
N HIS A 511 -9.33 3.05 11.97
CA HIS A 511 -10.04 1.96 12.65
C HIS A 511 -11.19 2.52 13.49
N PHE A 512 -12.43 2.29 13.06
CA PHE A 512 -13.62 2.72 13.79
C PHE A 512 -14.53 1.54 14.15
N ARG A 513 -14.71 1.33 15.46
CA ARG A 513 -15.58 0.33 16.07
C ARG A 513 -16.82 1.02 16.63
N SER A 514 -17.99 0.81 16.03
CA SER A 514 -19.23 1.46 16.50
C SER A 514 -19.64 1.00 17.91
N ASP A 515 -19.22 -0.21 18.31
CA ASP A 515 -19.37 -0.79 19.64
C ASP A 515 -18.29 -0.32 20.64
N TYR A 516 -17.18 0.26 20.16
CA TYR A 516 -16.13 0.90 20.96
C TYR A 516 -15.76 2.28 20.35
N PRO A 517 -16.67 3.27 20.37
CA PRO A 517 -16.53 4.48 19.55
C PRO A 517 -15.48 5.47 20.06
N ARG A 518 -14.89 5.24 21.24
CA ARG A 518 -13.91 6.14 21.86
C ARG A 518 -12.50 5.59 21.68
N ARG A 519 -11.55 6.52 21.59
CA ARG A 519 -10.11 6.26 21.71
C ARG A 519 -9.78 5.89 23.16
N ASP A 520 -8.93 4.90 23.36
CA ASP A 520 -8.47 4.44 24.68
C ASP A 520 -6.93 4.43 24.70
N ASP A 521 -6.36 5.54 25.16
CA ASP A 521 -4.91 5.72 25.24
C ASP A 521 -4.26 4.92 26.39
N ILE A 522 -5.04 4.32 27.29
CA ILE A 522 -4.50 3.50 28.40
C ILE A 522 -4.19 2.09 27.91
N ARG A 523 -5.11 1.47 27.17
CA ARG A 523 -4.99 0.07 26.74
C ARG A 523 -4.45 -0.09 25.33
N TRP A 524 -4.69 0.89 24.47
CA TRP A 524 -4.55 0.74 23.02
C TRP A 524 -3.60 1.73 22.36
N LEU A 525 -2.87 2.53 23.15
CA LEU A 525 -1.69 3.26 22.67
C LEU A 525 -0.49 2.31 22.47
N ARG A 526 -0.69 1.34 21.56
CA ARG A 526 0.25 0.29 21.20
C ARG A 526 -0.05 -0.23 19.81
N HIS A 527 0.98 -0.77 19.18
CA HIS A 527 0.86 -1.51 17.92
C HIS A 527 0.31 -2.91 18.16
N ASN A 528 -0.45 -3.41 17.20
CA ASN A 528 -0.88 -4.81 17.18
C ASN A 528 0.01 -5.57 16.21
N SER A 529 0.44 -6.77 16.61
CA SER A 529 1.40 -7.54 15.83
C SER A 529 1.04 -9.01 15.76
N PHE A 530 1.26 -9.60 14.59
CA PHE A 530 0.90 -10.98 14.26
C PHE A 530 2.10 -11.68 13.65
N ILE A 531 2.41 -12.86 14.14
CA ILE A 531 3.46 -13.73 13.59
C ILE A 531 2.86 -15.13 13.38
N ASN A 532 3.33 -15.83 12.35
CA ASN A 532 2.90 -17.20 12.05
C ASN A 532 3.65 -18.17 12.97
N CYS A 533 3.02 -18.58 14.08
CA CYS A 533 3.59 -19.53 15.04
C CYS A 533 3.21 -20.98 14.75
#